data_AF-A0A382B610-F1
#
_entry.id   AF-A0A382B610-F1
#
_cell.length_a   1.000
_cell.length_b   1.000
_cell.length_c   1.000
_cell.angle_alpha   90.00
_cell.angle_beta   90.00
_cell.angle_gamma   90.00
#
_symmetry.space_group_name_H-M   'P 1'
#
loop_
_entity.id
_entity.type
_entity.pdbx_description
1 polymer ?
#
loop_
_entity_poly.entity_id
_entity_poly.type
_entity_poly.pdbx_seq_one_letter_code
_entity_poly.pdbx_strand_id
1 'polypeptide(L)'
;MGRDRSYFLLLNIGHFLDHLFTLIFATVAALVLYREWGVSYAELLAYATPGFFAFGLFSLPAGWLADKWSRDGMMCVFFIGIGFTAIATGFSQTPLHIGF
;
A
#
# COMPACT_ATOMS: atom_id res chain seq x y z
N MET A 1 11.81 -27.05 0.16
CA MET A 1 10.52 -26.66 -0.46
C MET A 1 10.76 -26.52 -1.97
N GLY A 2 9.84 -26.97 -2.82
CA GLY A 2 9.96 -26.79 -4.27
C GLY A 2 9.74 -25.34 -4.69
N ARG A 3 10.32 -24.91 -5.82
CA ARG A 3 10.24 -23.54 -6.34
C ARG A 3 8.80 -23.03 -6.39
N ASP A 4 7.88 -23.83 -6.91
CA ASP A 4 6.47 -23.44 -7.07
C ASP A 4 5.76 -23.19 -5.74
N ARG A 5 6.13 -23.95 -4.70
CA ARG A 5 5.59 -23.75 -3.34
C ARG A 5 6.06 -22.43 -2.73
N SER A 6 7.32 -22.06 -2.96
CA SER A 6 7.85 -20.77 -2.53
C SER A 6 7.19 -19.61 -3.27
N TYR A 7 6.98 -19.74 -4.58
CA TYR A 7 6.26 -18.74 -5.39
C TYR A 7 4.83 -18.56 -4.89
N PHE A 8 4.10 -19.65 -4.68
CA PHE A 8 2.74 -19.59 -4.14
C PHE A 8 2.70 -18.90 -2.77
N LEU A 9 3.62 -19.25 -1.86
CA LEU A 9 3.71 -18.60 -0.55
C LEU A 9 3.94 -17.09 -0.69
N LEU A 10 4.94 -16.68 -1.48
CA LEU A 10 5.27 -15.27 -1.68
C LEU A 10 4.08 -14.51 -2.29
N LEU A 11 3.40 -15.08 -3.29
CA LEU A 11 2.21 -14.44 -3.87
C LEU A 11 1.09 -14.26 -2.85
N ASN A 12 0.85 -15.23 -1.97
CA ASN A 12 -0.15 -15.11 -0.91
C ASN A 12 0.24 -14.04 0.12
N ILE A 13 1.52 -13.95 0.49
CA ILE A 13 2.01 -12.87 1.36
C ILE A 13 1.84 -11.52 0.66
N GLY A 14 2.19 -11.43 -0.62
CA GLY A 14 2.02 -10.20 -1.40
C GLY A 14 0.56 -9.76 -1.45
N HIS A 15 -0.35 -10.68 -1.76
CA HIS A 15 -1.79 -10.45 -1.76
C HIS A 15 -2.34 -10.01 -0.39
N PHE A 16 -1.88 -10.66 0.68
CA PHE A 16 -2.24 -10.26 2.03
C PHE A 16 -1.80 -8.82 2.34
N LEU A 17 -0.55 -8.46 2.01
CA LEU A 17 -0.03 -7.12 2.25
C LEU A 17 -0.76 -6.06 1.42
N ASP A 18 -1.04 -6.36 0.16
CA ASP A 18 -1.79 -5.49 -0.76
C ASP A 18 -3.15 -5.06 -0.17
N HIS A 19 -3.90 -6.02 0.38
CA HIS A 19 -5.14 -5.75 1.08
C HIS A 19 -4.93 -5.13 2.46
N LEU A 20 -3.94 -5.59 3.22
CA LEU A 20 -3.67 -5.06 4.55
C LEU A 20 -3.41 -3.55 4.49
N PHE A 21 -2.54 -3.08 3.59
CA PHE A 21 -2.16 -1.67 3.53
C PHE A 21 -3.29 -0.76 3.03
N THR A 22 -4.18 -1.25 2.18
CA THR A 22 -5.37 -0.50 1.79
C THR A 22 -6.39 -0.40 2.92
N LEU A 23 -6.50 -1.44 3.77
CA LEU A 23 -7.45 -1.49 4.88
C LEU A 23 -6.93 -0.89 6.21
N ILE A 24 -5.61 -0.91 6.43
CA ILE A 24 -5.00 -0.36 7.66
C ILE A 24 -5.20 1.15 7.74
N PHE A 25 -5.25 1.83 6.58
CA PHE A 25 -5.57 3.24 6.50
C PHE A 25 -6.96 3.53 7.10
N ALA A 26 -7.97 2.78 6.65
CA ALA A 26 -9.36 2.96 7.08
C ALA A 26 -9.59 2.62 8.56
N THR A 27 -8.74 1.79 9.16
CA THR A 27 -8.94 1.26 10.52
C THR A 27 -8.08 1.95 11.56
N VAL A 28 -6.76 1.99 11.37
CA VAL A 28 -5.80 2.48 12.37
C VAL A 28 -5.38 3.92 12.08
N ALA A 29 -5.02 4.24 10.84
CA ALA A 29 -4.55 5.59 10.49
C ALA A 29 -5.67 6.63 10.64
N ALA A 30 -6.88 6.32 10.17
CA ALA A 30 -8.06 7.16 10.33
C ALA A 30 -8.39 7.47 11.81
N LEU A 31 -8.18 6.49 12.69
CA LEU A 31 -8.43 6.65 14.13
C LEU A 31 -7.41 7.58 14.78
N VAL A 32 -6.12 7.44 14.44
CA VAL A 32 -5.05 8.34 14.93
C VAL A 32 -5.22 9.75 14.36
N LEU A 33 -5.48 9.87 13.05
CA LEU A 33 -5.75 11.16 12.39
C LEU A 33 -6.90 11.89 13.10
N TYR A 34 -7.99 11.19 13.42
CA TYR A 34 -9.14 11.78 14.10
C TYR A 34 -8.88 12.10 15.58
N ARG A 35 -8.37 11.14 16.36
CA ARG A 35 -8.26 11.27 17.83
C ARG A 35 -7.04 12.04 18.31
N GLU A 36 -5.90 11.89 17.63
CA GLU A 36 -4.63 12.46 18.06
C GLU A 36 -4.28 13.73 17.30
N TRP A 37 -4.54 13.76 15.99
CA TRP A 37 -4.25 14.93 15.15
C TRP A 37 -5.47 15.81 14.86
N GLY A 38 -6.65 15.45 15.38
CA GLY A 38 -7.87 16.28 15.28
C GLY A 38 -8.42 16.45 13.87
N VAL A 39 -8.00 15.62 12.91
CA VAL A 39 -8.47 15.65 11.53
C VAL A 39 -9.94 15.24 11.48
N SER A 40 -10.80 16.07 10.90
CA SER A 40 -12.22 15.78 10.82
C SER A 40 -12.51 14.59 9.90
N TYR A 41 -13.66 13.95 10.08
CA TYR A 41 -14.07 12.84 9.21
C TYR A 41 -14.12 13.23 7.72
N ALA A 42 -14.55 14.45 7.41
CA ALA A 42 -14.58 14.93 6.04
C ALA A 42 -13.16 15.06 5.44
N GLU A 43 -12.19 15.51 6.24
CA GLU A 43 -10.80 15.64 5.82
C GLU A 43 -10.12 14.27 5.64
N LEU A 44 -10.52 13.24 6.40
CA LEU A 44 -10.01 11.87 6.20
C LEU A 44 -10.24 11.35 4.78
N LEU A 45 -11.33 11.77 4.12
CA LEU A 45 -11.60 11.40 2.73
C LEU A 45 -10.52 11.93 1.78
N ALA A 46 -9.95 13.10 2.06
CA ALA A 46 -8.87 13.67 1.26
C ALA A 46 -7.57 12.87 1.36
N TYR A 47 -7.37 12.10 2.43
CA TYR A 47 -6.23 11.19 2.59
C TYR A 47 -6.49 9.82 1.94
N ALA A 48 -7.68 9.25 2.13
CA ALA A 48 -8.01 7.91 1.62
C ALA A 48 -8.22 7.88 0.10
N THR A 49 -8.97 8.86 -0.43
CA THR A 49 -9.47 8.84 -1.81
C THR A 49 -8.35 8.83 -2.85
N PRO A 50 -7.29 9.65 -2.73
CA PRO A 50 -6.17 9.60 -3.67
C PRO A 50 -5.46 8.24 -3.64
N GLY A 51 -5.32 7.62 -2.46
CA GLY A 51 -4.71 6.30 -2.32
C GLY A 51 -5.49 5.21 -3.06
N PHE A 52 -6.81 5.12 -2.86
CA PHE A 52 -7.65 4.17 -3.57
C PHE A 52 -7.70 4.43 -5.08
N PHE A 53 -7.76 5.70 -5.47
CA PHE A 53 -7.73 6.08 -6.88
C PHE A 53 -6.40 5.72 -7.54
N ALA A 54 -5.27 6.03 -6.90
CA ALA A 54 -3.94 5.67 -7.36
C ALA A 54 -3.79 4.14 -7.45
N PHE A 55 -4.28 3.40 -6.46
CA PHE A 55 -4.26 1.94 -6.49
C PHE A 55 -4.98 1.38 -7.73
N GLY A 56 -6.21 1.84 -7.99
CA GLY A 56 -6.96 1.46 -9.19
C GLY A 56 -6.27 1.90 -10.49
N LEU A 57 -5.89 3.18 -10.58
CA LEU A 57 -5.30 3.76 -11.79
C LEU A 57 -3.96 3.12 -12.16
N PHE A 58 -3.07 2.92 -11.19
CA PHE A 58 -1.72 2.40 -11.42
C PHE A 58 -1.66 0.87 -11.50
N SER A 59 -2.70 0.14 -11.07
CA SER A 59 -2.76 -1.32 -11.26
C SER A 59 -2.70 -1.72 -12.74
N LEU A 60 -3.36 -0.96 -13.63
CA LEU A 60 -3.36 -1.20 -15.07
C LEU A 60 -1.98 -1.06 -15.73
N PRO A 61 -1.27 0.09 -15.61
CA PRO A 61 0.08 0.21 -16.16
C PRO A 61 1.09 -0.71 -15.47
N ALA A 62 0.92 -1.01 -14.17
CA ALA A 62 1.79 -1.96 -13.48
C ALA A 62 1.64 -3.39 -14.02
N GLY A 63 0.41 -3.84 -14.28
CA GLY A 63 0.16 -5.14 -14.92
C GLY A 63 0.71 -5.20 -16.34
N TRP A 64 0.49 -4.15 -17.13
CA TRP A 64 1.08 -4.02 -18.47
C TRP A 64 2.62 -4.06 -18.46
N LEU A 65 3.24 -3.40 -17.48
CA LEU A 65 4.70 -3.41 -17.33
C LEU A 65 5.19 -4.79 -16.89
N ALA A 66 4.48 -5.47 -15.98
CA ALA A 66 4.81 -6.83 -15.55
C ALA A 66 4.80 -7.82 -16.73
N ASP A 67 3.84 -7.69 -17.64
CA ASP A 67 3.75 -8.54 -18.82
C ASP A 67 4.85 -8.25 -19.86
N LYS A 68 5.33 -7.00 -19.95
CA LYS A 68 6.37 -6.61 -20.92
C LYS A 68 7.80 -6.73 -20.40
N TRP A 69 8.03 -6.47 -19.13
CA TRP A 69 9.36 -6.41 -18.53
C TRP A 69 9.69 -7.67 -17.76
N SER A 70 9.00 -7.91 -16.65
CA SER A 70 9.19 -9.10 -15.81
C SER A 70 8.13 -9.18 -14.72
N ARG A 71 7.48 -10.34 -14.59
CA ARG A 71 6.54 -10.62 -13.49
C ARG A 71 7.25 -10.72 -12.15
N ASP A 72 8.34 -11.47 -12.09
CA ASP A 72 9.14 -11.63 -10.88
C ASP A 72 9.82 -10.31 -10.49
N GLY A 73 10.30 -9.54 -11.49
CA GLY A 73 10.83 -8.21 -11.28
C GLY A 73 9.81 -7.26 -10.67
N MET A 74 8.56 -7.29 -11.14
CA MET A 74 7.50 -6.49 -10.54
C MET A 74 7.13 -6.93 -9.12
N MET A 75 7.18 -8.22 -8.80
CA MET A 75 7.00 -8.67 -7.41
C MET A 75 8.11 -8.11 -6.50
N CYS A 76 9.36 -8.07 -6.95
CA CYS A 76 10.45 -7.44 -6.19
C CYS A 76 10.21 -5.94 -5.96
N VAL A 77 9.79 -5.21 -6.99
CA VAL A 77 9.43 -3.78 -6.89
C VAL A 77 8.30 -3.59 -5.87
N PHE A 78 7.26 -4.44 -5.92
CA PHE A 78 6.16 -4.41 -4.96
C PHE A 78 6.64 -4.61 -3.53
N PHE A 79 7.37 -5.69 -3.23
CA PHE A 79 7.79 -5.99 -1.86
C PHE A 79 8.74 -4.96 -1.28
N ILE A 80 9.72 -4.49 -2.07
CA ILE A 80 10.67 -3.47 -1.63
C ILE A 80 9.95 -2.14 -1.47
N GLY A 81 9.10 -1.77 -2.43
CA GLY A 81 8.35 -0.52 -2.42
C GLY A 81 7.43 -0.42 -1.22
N ILE A 82 6.56 -1.42 -1.03
CA ILE A 82 5.58 -1.42 0.08
C ILE A 82 6.27 -1.49 1.45
N GLY A 83 7.37 -2.23 1.56
CA GLY A 83 8.14 -2.30 2.80
C GLY A 83 8.81 -0.97 3.14
N PHE A 84 9.45 -0.33 2.15
CA PHE A 84 10.10 0.96 2.32
C PHE A 84 9.09 2.06 2.68
N THR A 85 7.96 2.14 1.97
CA THR A 85 6.93 3.14 2.26
C THR A 85 6.30 2.90 3.64
N ALA A 86 6.02 1.66 4.03
CA ALA A 86 5.49 1.35 5.37
C ALA A 86 6.44 1.82 6.49
N ILE A 87 7.75 1.59 6.33
CA ILE A 87 8.75 2.09 7.28
C ILE A 87 8.76 3.62 7.30
N ALA A 88 8.78 4.27 6.12
CA ALA A 88 8.78 5.72 6.01
C ALA A 88 7.53 6.36 6.65
N THR A 89 6.34 5.78 6.42
CA THR A 89 5.09 6.22 7.05
C THR A 89 5.14 6.09 8.57
N GLY A 90 5.83 5.08 9.11
CA GLY A 90 6.06 4.92 10.55
C GLY A 90 6.84 6.06 11.21
N PHE A 91 7.58 6.86 10.44
CA PHE A 91 8.27 8.06 10.92
C PHE A 91 7.48 9.36 10.70
N SER A 92 6.21 9.27 10.26
CA SER A 92 5.36 10.45 10.10
C SER A 92 5.08 11.12 11.45
N GLN A 93 5.19 12.46 11.48
CA GLN A 93 4.95 13.27 12.67
C GLN A 93 3.80 14.25 12.49
N THR A 94 3.32 14.40 11.26
CA THR A 94 2.24 15.31 10.91
C THR A 94 1.29 14.61 9.93
N PRO A 95 0.00 14.99 9.89
CA PRO A 95 -0.95 14.47 8.92
C PRO A 95 -0.45 14.55 7.47
N LEU A 96 0.19 15.67 7.10
CA LEU A 96 0.68 15.90 5.73
C LEU A 96 1.70 14.84 5.27
N HIS A 97 2.48 14.25 6.17
CA HIS A 97 3.44 13.19 5.82
C HIS A 97 2.76 11.87 5.42
N ILE A 98 1.48 11.69 5.73
CA ILE A 98 0.69 10.50 5.36
C ILE A 98 -0.17 10.76 4.12
N GLY A 99 -0.47 12.02 3.81
CA GLY A 99 -1.41 12.40 2.73
C GLY A 99 -0.83 12.49 1.33
N PHE A 100 0.49 12.43 1.15
CA PHE A 100 1.17 12.56 -0.14
C PHE A 100 2.28 11.53 -0.31
#